data_AF-A0A954JW27-F1
#
_entry.id   AF-A0A954JW27-F1
#
_cell.length_a   1.000
_cell.length_b   1.000
_cell.length_c   1.000
_cell.angle_alpha   90.00
_cell.angle_beta   90.00
_cell.angle_gamma   90.00
#
_symmetry.space_group_name_H-M   'P 1'
#
loop_
_entity.id
_entity.type
_entity.pdbx_description
1 polymer ?
#
loop_
_entity_poly.entity_id
_entity_poly.type
_entity_poly.pdbx_seq_one_letter_code
_entity_poly.pdbx_strand_id
1 'polypeptide(L)'
;LMAGRDWMFESGSYHIDVSHLNSVVRFARLLPDKDPHLSKVIELCEYGSRLDNQFQYPGETPFEDFYPAHLHFFKALVGNENDQKMGIAYFESKLEQEPDEDDKQMIAYAMIDLLTRVGKNDRAIELAEKYLSQFEDPNTFSFTDLCLKTDHLDVLQRVARGKGDLVTFAGALLDAAQAQSQPQES
;
A
#
# COMPACT_ATOMS: atom_id res chain seq x y z
N LEU A 1 -0.49 15.68 -18.84
CA LEU A 1 -0.73 17.08 -18.36
C LEU A 1 0.38 18.06 -18.70
N MET A 2 1.65 17.64 -18.62
CA MET A 2 2.81 18.54 -18.51
C MET A 2 3.54 18.78 -19.84
N ALA A 3 3.33 17.93 -20.84
CA ALA A 3 4.07 17.97 -22.10
C ALA A 3 3.88 19.30 -22.84
N GLY A 4 5.00 20.00 -23.11
CA GLY A 4 5.03 21.27 -23.84
C GLY A 4 4.54 22.48 -23.05
N ARG A 5 4.43 22.38 -21.72
CA ARG A 5 3.91 23.45 -20.84
C ARG A 5 4.86 23.82 -19.69
N ASP A 6 6.16 23.84 -19.95
CA ASP A 6 7.18 24.16 -18.94
C ASP A 6 7.02 25.59 -18.37
N TRP A 7 6.49 26.51 -19.18
CA TRP A 7 6.16 27.89 -18.77
C TRP A 7 5.22 27.96 -17.55
N MET A 8 4.44 26.91 -17.25
CA MET A 8 3.56 26.88 -16.07
C MET A 8 4.34 26.93 -14.76
N PHE A 9 5.64 26.60 -14.77
CA PHE A 9 6.52 26.65 -13.60
C PHE A 9 7.34 27.92 -13.50
N GLU A 10 7.24 28.81 -14.49
CA GLU A 10 7.99 30.06 -14.52
C GLU A 10 7.29 31.14 -13.68
N SER A 11 8.09 31.85 -12.88
CA SER A 11 7.68 33.05 -12.13
C SER A 11 6.54 32.87 -11.11
N GLY A 12 6.28 31.64 -10.64
CA GLY A 12 5.28 31.40 -9.60
C GLY A 12 3.84 31.66 -10.04
N SER A 13 3.55 31.64 -11.35
CA SER A 13 2.23 31.94 -11.93
C SER A 13 1.21 30.79 -11.75
N TYR A 14 1.21 30.15 -10.57
CA TYR A 14 0.30 29.07 -10.23
C TYR A 14 -0.98 29.64 -9.61
N HIS A 15 -2.11 29.49 -10.29
CA HIS A 15 -3.44 29.67 -9.69
C HIS A 15 -4.02 28.31 -9.32
N ILE A 16 -3.33 27.56 -8.45
CA ILE A 16 -3.76 26.23 -8.02
C ILE A 16 -3.98 26.19 -6.51
N ASP A 17 -5.15 25.68 -6.14
CA ASP A 17 -5.43 25.28 -4.77
C ASP A 17 -4.66 23.98 -4.47
N VAL A 18 -3.49 24.15 -3.88
CA VAL A 18 -2.60 23.03 -3.54
C VAL A 18 -3.23 22.11 -2.48
N SER A 19 -4.16 22.62 -1.66
CA SER A 19 -4.90 21.79 -0.71
C SER A 19 -5.83 20.81 -1.41
N HIS A 20 -6.44 21.23 -2.53
CA HIS A 20 -7.25 20.37 -3.37
C HIS A 20 -6.39 19.32 -4.09
N LEU A 21 -5.24 19.73 -4.63
CA LEU A 21 -4.28 18.81 -5.24
C LEU A 21 -3.84 17.71 -4.27
N ASN A 22 -3.42 18.09 -3.05
CA ASN A 22 -3.07 17.13 -2.01
C ASN A 22 -4.22 16.19 -1.67
N SER A 23 -5.44 16.73 -1.54
CA SER A 23 -6.62 15.91 -1.24
C SER A 23 -6.89 14.88 -2.33
N VAL A 24 -6.82 15.26 -3.61
CA VAL A 24 -7.01 14.35 -4.74
C VAL A 24 -5.97 13.24 -4.75
N VAL A 25 -4.68 13.57 -4.58
CA VAL A 25 -3.60 12.58 -4.55
C VAL A 25 -3.77 11.60 -3.38
N ARG A 26 -4.14 12.11 -2.19
CA ARG A 26 -4.37 11.28 -1.01
C ARG A 26 -5.54 10.31 -1.20
N PHE A 27 -6.67 10.80 -1.70
CA PHE A 27 -7.87 9.96 -1.92
C PHE A 27 -7.70 8.95 -3.05
N ALA A 28 -6.83 9.24 -4.02
CA ALA A 28 -6.55 8.32 -5.10
C ALA A 28 -5.96 6.96 -4.63
N ARG A 29 -5.41 6.87 -3.41
CA ARG A 29 -4.99 5.58 -2.84
C ARG A 29 -6.16 4.59 -2.66
N LEU A 30 -7.38 5.11 -2.49
CA LEU A 30 -8.60 4.32 -2.36
C LEU A 30 -9.13 3.80 -3.71
N LEU A 31 -8.54 4.24 -4.83
CA LEU A 31 -8.94 3.74 -6.13
C LEU A 31 -8.52 2.26 -6.29
N PRO A 32 -9.35 1.43 -6.94
CA PRO A 32 -8.99 0.06 -7.27
C PRO A 32 -7.74 -0.03 -8.14
N ASP A 33 -7.14 -1.21 -8.16
CA ASP A 33 -6.02 -1.51 -9.05
C ASP A 33 -6.43 -1.33 -10.51
N LYS A 34 -5.51 -0.79 -11.31
CA LYS A 34 -5.70 -0.55 -12.74
C LYS A 34 -6.87 0.39 -13.07
N ASP A 35 -7.34 1.18 -12.11
CA ASP A 35 -8.30 2.25 -12.37
C ASP A 35 -7.73 3.21 -13.44
N PRO A 36 -8.50 3.54 -14.50
CA PRO A 36 -8.00 4.36 -15.61
C PRO A 36 -7.58 5.78 -15.19
N HIS A 37 -8.04 6.26 -14.03
CA HIS A 37 -7.66 7.55 -13.48
C HIS A 37 -6.29 7.56 -12.79
N LEU A 38 -5.71 6.40 -12.44
CA LEU A 38 -4.39 6.34 -11.80
C LEU A 38 -3.29 6.97 -12.66
N SER A 39 -3.36 6.83 -13.98
CA SER A 39 -2.46 7.51 -14.92
C SER A 39 -2.50 9.03 -14.75
N LYS A 40 -3.70 9.59 -14.51
CA LYS A 40 -3.87 11.02 -14.27
C LYS A 40 -3.32 11.44 -12.91
N VAL A 41 -3.50 10.61 -11.90
CA VAL A 41 -2.97 10.85 -10.55
C VAL A 41 -1.44 10.87 -10.55
N ILE A 42 -0.80 9.99 -11.34
CA ILE A 42 0.65 10.01 -11.55
C ILE A 42 1.09 11.37 -12.13
N GLU A 43 0.41 11.86 -13.17
CA GLU A 43 0.71 13.18 -13.73
C GLU A 43 0.54 14.31 -12.69
N LEU A 44 -0.43 14.19 -11.78
CA LEU A 44 -0.66 15.15 -10.70
C LEU A 44 0.44 15.08 -9.63
N CYS A 45 0.96 13.90 -9.32
CA CYS A 45 2.11 13.73 -8.43
C CYS A 45 3.38 14.32 -9.07
N GLU A 46 3.59 14.10 -10.37
CA GLU A 46 4.71 14.70 -11.12
C GLU A 46 4.60 16.23 -11.20
N TYR A 47 3.37 16.75 -11.34
CA TYR A 47 3.09 18.18 -11.26
C TYR A 47 3.44 18.73 -9.86
N GLY A 48 2.91 18.10 -8.80
CA GLY A 48 3.13 18.52 -7.42
C GLY A 48 4.60 18.49 -7.01
N SER A 49 5.35 17.49 -7.47
CA SER A 49 6.80 17.37 -7.21
C SER A 49 7.65 18.48 -7.85
N ARG A 50 7.08 19.24 -8.81
CA ARG A 50 7.76 20.34 -9.50
C ARG A 50 7.32 21.73 -9.03
N LEU A 51 6.36 21.81 -8.11
CA LEU A 51 5.98 23.08 -7.49
C LEU A 51 7.14 23.65 -6.66
N ASP A 52 7.14 24.94 -6.38
CA ASP A 52 8.06 25.50 -5.39
C ASP A 52 7.91 24.80 -4.04
N ASN A 53 9.01 24.59 -3.31
CA ASN A 53 9.02 23.86 -2.04
C ASN A 53 8.02 24.40 -1.00
N GLN A 54 7.74 25.70 -1.00
CA GLN A 54 6.73 26.32 -0.12
C GLN A 54 5.30 25.80 -0.36
N PHE A 55 5.04 25.22 -1.53
CA PHE A 55 3.78 24.60 -1.91
C PHE A 55 3.83 23.07 -1.81
N GLN A 56 4.98 22.47 -1.52
CA GLN A 56 5.09 21.03 -1.30
C GLN A 56 4.88 20.71 0.18
N TYR A 57 3.63 20.72 0.63
CA TYR A 57 3.33 20.38 2.02
C TYR A 57 3.69 18.92 2.32
N PRO A 58 4.39 18.64 3.44
CA PRO A 58 4.72 17.28 3.82
C PRO A 58 3.46 16.48 4.14
N GLY A 59 3.54 15.17 3.90
CA GLY A 59 2.53 14.23 4.35
C GLY A 59 2.81 13.69 5.75
N GLU A 60 2.10 12.61 6.09
CA GLU A 60 2.31 11.82 7.30
C GLU A 60 2.93 10.48 6.91
N THR A 61 3.58 9.80 7.85
CA THR A 61 4.10 8.43 7.67
C THR A 61 3.02 7.53 7.03
N PRO A 62 3.34 6.77 5.97
CA PRO A 62 4.64 6.59 5.30
C PRO A 62 4.86 7.45 4.03
N PHE A 63 4.11 8.55 3.89
CA PHE A 63 4.08 9.44 2.71
C PHE A 63 4.53 10.88 3.04
N GLU A 64 5.55 11.06 3.88
CA GLU A 64 6.06 12.37 4.31
C GLU A 64 6.59 13.17 3.12
N ASP A 65 7.35 12.53 2.23
CA ASP A 65 7.67 13.04 0.89
C ASP A 65 6.42 12.93 0.01
N PHE A 66 5.43 13.79 0.24
CA PHE A 66 4.06 13.60 -0.20
C PHE A 66 3.94 13.18 -1.67
N TYR A 67 4.40 14.01 -2.61
CA TYR A 67 4.27 13.67 -4.04
C TYR A 67 5.22 12.54 -4.48
N PRO A 68 6.52 12.51 -4.11
CA PRO A 68 7.41 11.40 -4.47
C PRO A 68 6.94 10.03 -3.96
N ALA A 69 6.50 9.93 -2.71
CA ALA A 69 6.03 8.67 -2.13
C ALA A 69 4.77 8.16 -2.81
N HIS A 70 3.79 9.04 -3.08
CA HIS A 70 2.59 8.69 -3.83
C HIS A 70 2.93 8.33 -5.29
N LEU A 71 3.90 9.00 -5.92
CA LEU A 71 4.36 8.68 -7.26
C LEU A 71 4.92 7.25 -7.33
N HIS A 72 5.79 6.87 -6.39
CA HIS A 72 6.31 5.50 -6.28
C HIS A 72 5.19 4.48 -6.10
N PHE A 73 4.23 4.76 -5.21
CA PHE A 73 3.09 3.90 -4.95
C PHE A 73 2.23 3.70 -6.21
N PHE A 74 1.78 4.77 -6.85
CA PHE A 74 0.91 4.67 -8.03
C PHE A 74 1.63 4.09 -9.25
N LYS A 75 2.91 4.43 -9.47
CA LYS A 75 3.71 3.81 -10.54
C LYS A 75 3.87 2.31 -10.32
N ALA A 76 4.03 1.85 -9.08
CA ALA A 76 4.11 0.42 -8.83
C ALA A 76 2.81 -0.34 -9.13
N LEU A 77 1.65 0.32 -9.03
CA LEU A 77 0.36 -0.29 -9.32
C LEU A 77 0.03 -0.41 -10.82
N VAL A 78 0.43 0.57 -11.63
CA VAL A 78 0.03 0.64 -13.05
C VAL A 78 1.19 0.58 -14.05
N GLY A 79 2.41 0.77 -13.57
CA GLY A 79 3.62 0.79 -14.38
C GLY A 79 4.06 -0.60 -14.82
N ASN A 80 5.26 -0.66 -15.40
CA ASN A 80 5.87 -1.94 -15.77
C ASN A 80 6.53 -2.61 -14.55
N GLU A 81 7.11 -3.79 -14.76
CA GLU A 81 7.78 -4.55 -13.69
C GLU A 81 8.90 -3.75 -12.99
N ASN A 82 9.60 -2.85 -13.69
CA ASN A 82 10.62 -2.00 -13.08
C ASN A 82 9.99 -0.94 -12.17
N ASP A 83 8.89 -0.31 -12.59
CA ASP A 83 8.16 0.65 -11.76
C ASP A 83 7.64 -0.02 -10.48
N GLN A 84 7.12 -1.25 -10.62
CA GLN A 84 6.72 -2.08 -9.49
C GLN A 84 7.89 -2.33 -8.52
N LYS A 85 9.04 -2.78 -9.02
CA LYS A 85 10.23 -3.02 -8.19
C LYS A 85 10.71 -1.74 -7.50
N MET A 86 10.71 -0.61 -8.21
CA MET A 86 11.13 0.69 -7.66
C MET A 86 10.21 1.16 -6.54
N GLY A 87 8.88 1.09 -6.72
CA GLY A 87 7.95 1.52 -5.67
C GLY A 87 8.00 0.61 -4.45
N ILE A 88 8.13 -0.70 -4.65
CA ILE A 88 8.33 -1.65 -3.56
C ILE A 88 9.64 -1.36 -2.80
N ALA A 89 10.76 -1.21 -3.51
CA ALA A 89 12.06 -0.93 -2.91
C ALA A 89 12.10 0.40 -2.15
N TYR A 90 11.34 1.40 -2.60
CA TYR A 90 11.21 2.69 -1.90
C TYR A 90 10.66 2.49 -0.47
N PHE A 91 9.54 1.78 -0.33
CA PHE A 91 8.94 1.55 0.99
C PHE A 91 9.74 0.54 1.83
N GLU A 92 10.42 -0.44 1.21
CA GLU A 92 11.35 -1.31 1.93
C GLU A 92 12.48 -0.52 2.57
N SER A 93 13.15 0.32 1.78
CA SER A 93 14.21 1.18 2.29
C SER A 93 13.72 2.09 3.41
N LYS A 94 12.46 2.56 3.32
CA LYS A 94 11.84 3.39 4.36
C LYS A 94 11.63 2.58 5.65
N LEU A 95 11.09 1.37 5.54
CA LEU A 95 10.85 0.48 6.67
C LEU A 95 12.14 0.06 7.38
N GLU A 96 13.22 -0.17 6.63
CA GLU A 96 14.53 -0.55 7.18
C GLU A 96 15.22 0.59 7.94
N GLN A 97 14.99 1.84 7.51
CA GLN A 97 15.63 3.02 8.08
C GLN A 97 14.84 3.64 9.23
N GLU A 98 13.54 3.33 9.33
CA GLU A 98 12.68 3.88 10.38
C GLU A 98 13.06 3.29 11.76
N PRO A 99 13.46 4.10 12.76
CA PRO A 99 13.69 3.60 14.11
C PRO A 99 12.42 3.39 14.93
N ASP A 100 11.36 4.18 14.68
CA ASP A 100 10.15 4.16 15.51
C ASP A 100 9.25 2.96 15.16
N GLU A 101 8.75 2.26 16.18
CA GLU A 101 7.97 1.04 15.97
C GLU A 101 6.54 1.32 15.47
N ASP A 102 5.95 2.45 15.87
CA ASP A 102 4.61 2.83 15.41
C ASP A 102 4.67 3.26 13.93
N ASP A 103 5.68 4.05 13.56
CA ASP A 103 5.94 4.43 12.17
C ASP A 103 6.29 3.20 11.29
N LYS A 104 7.06 2.24 11.80
CA LYS A 104 7.28 0.94 11.10
C LYS A 104 5.99 0.21 10.82
N GLN A 105 5.05 0.18 11.77
CA GLN A 105 3.74 -0.46 11.56
C GLN A 105 2.94 0.26 10.47
N MET A 106 2.97 1.61 10.44
CA MET A 106 2.30 2.38 9.38
C MET A 106 2.93 2.14 8.00
N ILE A 107 4.26 2.07 7.92
CA ILE A 107 4.97 1.73 6.68
C ILE A 107 4.63 0.30 6.25
N ALA A 108 4.67 -0.67 7.17
CA ALA A 108 4.33 -2.06 6.89
C ALA A 108 2.90 -2.21 6.38
N TYR A 109 1.94 -1.47 6.96
CA TYR A 109 0.55 -1.47 6.49
C TYR A 109 0.43 -1.00 5.04
N ALA A 110 1.06 0.13 4.69
CA ALA A 110 1.04 0.62 3.29
C ALA A 110 1.75 -0.34 2.33
N MET A 111 2.83 -1.00 2.78
CA MET A 111 3.52 -2.02 2.00
C MET A 111 2.67 -3.26 1.76
N ILE A 112 1.92 -3.74 2.76
CA ILE A 112 1.00 -4.87 2.62
C ILE A 112 -0.11 -4.52 1.62
N ASP A 113 -0.69 -3.32 1.70
CA ASP A 113 -1.65 -2.83 0.70
C ASP A 113 -1.03 -2.84 -0.70
N LEU A 114 0.16 -2.25 -0.87
CA LEU A 114 0.84 -2.27 -2.18
C LEU A 114 1.11 -3.69 -2.68
N LEU A 115 1.66 -4.58 -1.84
CA LEU A 115 2.05 -5.93 -2.20
C LEU A 115 0.84 -6.79 -2.60
N THR A 116 -0.27 -6.70 -1.86
CA THR A 116 -1.50 -7.44 -2.20
C THR A 116 -2.08 -6.99 -3.53
N ARG A 117 -2.12 -5.67 -3.76
CA ARG A 117 -2.61 -5.05 -5.00
C ARG A 117 -1.80 -5.42 -6.25
N VAL A 118 -0.50 -5.64 -6.09
CA VAL A 118 0.37 -6.12 -7.18
C VAL A 118 0.53 -7.66 -7.21
N GLY A 119 -0.26 -8.39 -6.42
CA GLY A 119 -0.31 -9.85 -6.41
C GLY A 119 0.90 -10.54 -5.76
N LYS A 120 1.65 -9.85 -4.89
CA LYS A 120 2.80 -10.38 -4.14
C LYS A 120 2.38 -10.83 -2.74
N ASN A 121 1.37 -11.70 -2.68
CA ASN A 121 0.70 -12.11 -1.44
C ASN A 121 1.63 -12.79 -0.42
N ASP A 122 2.50 -13.70 -0.86
CA ASP A 122 3.45 -14.39 0.03
C ASP A 122 4.26 -13.37 0.86
N ARG A 123 4.77 -12.35 0.18
CA ARG A 123 5.60 -11.31 0.77
C ARG A 123 4.78 -10.34 1.62
N ALA A 124 3.52 -10.10 1.26
CA ALA A 124 2.59 -9.35 2.09
C ALA A 124 2.33 -10.07 3.42
N ILE A 125 2.16 -11.39 3.39
CA ILE A 125 1.97 -12.22 4.59
C ILE A 125 3.21 -12.24 5.47
N GLU A 126 4.40 -12.43 4.90
CA GLU A 126 5.66 -12.36 5.66
C GLU A 126 5.79 -11.03 6.43
N LEU A 127 5.44 -9.93 5.77
CA LEU A 127 5.48 -8.61 6.37
C LEU A 127 4.40 -8.43 7.45
N ALA A 128 3.19 -8.90 7.17
CA ALA A 128 2.08 -8.87 8.10
C ALA A 128 2.35 -9.72 9.34
N GLU A 129 2.94 -10.91 9.20
CA GLU A 129 3.30 -11.77 10.33
C GLU A 129 4.30 -11.09 11.26
N LYS A 130 5.28 -10.39 10.67
CA LYS A 130 6.36 -9.72 11.40
C LYS A 130 5.89 -8.46 12.14
N TYR A 131 5.12 -7.60 11.48
CA TYR A 131 4.80 -6.27 12.02
C TYR A 131 3.37 -6.14 12.52
N LEU A 132 2.41 -6.83 11.91
CA LEU A 132 0.98 -6.61 12.13
C LEU A 132 0.21 -7.86 12.58
N SER A 133 0.88 -8.95 12.96
CA SER A 133 0.17 -10.20 13.24
C SER A 133 -0.82 -10.07 14.40
N GLN A 134 -0.55 -9.17 15.33
CA GLN A 134 -1.39 -8.89 16.51
C GLN A 134 -2.50 -7.87 16.22
N PHE A 135 -2.50 -7.27 15.03
CA PHE A 135 -3.39 -6.18 14.69
C PHE A 135 -4.68 -6.72 14.07
N GLU A 136 -5.78 -6.43 14.73
CA GLU A 136 -7.12 -6.83 14.31
C GLU A 136 -8.06 -5.63 14.49
N ASP A 137 -8.37 -4.95 13.39
CA ASP A 137 -9.36 -3.88 13.29
C ASP A 137 -10.21 -4.11 12.02
N PRO A 138 -11.51 -4.43 12.17
CA PRO A 138 -12.42 -4.66 11.06
C PRO A 138 -12.53 -3.51 10.04
N ASN A 139 -12.16 -2.28 10.42
CA ASN A 139 -12.29 -1.10 9.56
C ASN A 139 -11.01 -0.75 8.81
N THR A 140 -9.85 -1.27 9.22
CA THR A 140 -8.55 -0.85 8.68
C THR A 140 -7.69 -2.04 8.24
N PHE A 141 -7.38 -2.96 9.16
CA PHE A 141 -6.55 -4.12 8.88
C PHE A 141 -6.93 -5.30 9.78
N SER A 142 -7.11 -6.47 9.18
CA SER A 142 -7.20 -7.74 9.91
C SER A 142 -6.19 -8.73 9.34
N PHE A 143 -5.28 -9.22 10.19
CA PHE A 143 -4.33 -10.25 9.83
C PHE A 143 -5.04 -11.54 9.40
N THR A 144 -6.11 -11.88 10.12
CA THR A 144 -6.98 -13.02 9.82
C THR A 144 -7.62 -12.89 8.44
N ASP A 145 -8.27 -11.76 8.15
CA ASP A 145 -8.89 -11.54 6.83
C ASP A 145 -7.86 -11.54 5.69
N LEU A 146 -6.66 -11.00 5.94
CA LEU A 146 -5.59 -11.02 4.95
C LEU A 146 -5.21 -12.46 4.61
N CYS A 147 -4.95 -13.31 5.62
CA CYS A 147 -4.59 -14.72 5.41
C CYS A 147 -5.70 -15.49 4.68
N LEU A 148 -6.97 -15.24 5.04
CA LEU A 148 -8.12 -15.86 4.39
C LEU A 148 -8.23 -15.46 2.91
N LYS A 149 -8.13 -14.16 2.60
CA LYS A 149 -8.25 -13.65 1.23
C LYS A 149 -7.10 -14.06 0.31
N THR A 150 -5.95 -14.40 0.90
CA THR A 150 -4.74 -14.75 0.16
C THR A 150 -4.42 -16.24 0.18
N ASP A 151 -5.30 -17.08 0.76
CA ASP A 151 -5.17 -18.54 0.88
C ASP A 151 -3.92 -19.00 1.68
N HIS A 152 -3.57 -18.24 2.72
CA HIS A 152 -2.44 -18.53 3.63
C HIS A 152 -2.93 -19.03 5.00
N LEU A 153 -3.81 -20.04 4.98
CA LEU A 153 -4.41 -20.64 6.18
C LEU A 153 -3.37 -21.30 7.10
N ASP A 154 -2.29 -21.82 6.53
CA ASP A 154 -1.19 -22.44 7.27
C ASP A 154 -0.47 -21.43 8.17
N VAL A 155 -0.24 -20.22 7.66
CA VAL A 155 0.34 -19.11 8.43
C VAL A 155 -0.63 -18.67 9.51
N LEU A 156 -1.92 -18.52 9.19
CA LEU A 156 -2.94 -18.17 10.18
C LEU A 156 -2.99 -19.18 11.34
N GLN A 157 -2.95 -20.47 11.04
CA GLN A 157 -2.90 -21.54 12.04
C GLN A 157 -1.65 -21.45 12.93
N ARG A 158 -0.47 -21.25 12.33
CA ARG A 158 0.80 -21.12 13.06
C ARG A 158 0.76 -19.94 14.03
N VAL A 159 0.34 -18.78 13.54
CA VAL A 159 0.28 -17.53 14.31
C VAL A 159 -0.76 -17.63 15.43
N ALA A 160 -1.97 -18.11 15.14
CA ALA A 160 -3.04 -18.28 16.13
C ALA A 160 -2.64 -19.27 17.24
N ARG A 161 -2.03 -20.41 16.87
CA ARG A 161 -1.51 -21.39 17.84
C ARG A 161 -0.43 -20.80 18.73
N GLY A 162 0.52 -20.05 18.14
CA GLY A 162 1.58 -19.39 18.90
C GLY A 162 1.07 -18.40 19.94
N LYS A 163 -0.09 -17.77 19.68
CA LYS A 163 -0.74 -16.78 20.55
C LYS A 163 -1.72 -17.37 21.55
N GLY A 164 -2.06 -18.66 21.41
CA GLY A 164 -3.11 -19.29 22.20
C GLY A 164 -4.52 -18.87 21.79
N ASP A 165 -4.71 -18.29 20.61
CA ASP A 165 -6.02 -18.01 20.04
C ASP A 165 -6.61 -19.29 19.43
N LEU A 166 -7.23 -20.09 20.31
CA LEU A 166 -7.80 -21.39 19.94
C LEU A 166 -9.02 -21.26 19.02
N VAL A 167 -9.72 -20.13 19.04
CA VAL A 167 -10.92 -19.92 18.20
C VAL A 167 -10.49 -19.71 16.76
N THR A 168 -9.58 -18.78 16.50
CA THR A 168 -9.04 -18.52 15.16
C THR A 168 -8.31 -19.76 14.61
N PHE A 169 -7.55 -20.47 15.47
CA PHE A 169 -6.91 -21.72 15.08
C PHE A 169 -7.92 -22.81 14.65
N ALA A 170 -8.99 -23.01 15.42
CA ALA A 170 -10.02 -24.00 15.09
C ALA A 170 -10.78 -23.62 13.81
N GLY A 171 -11.09 -22.34 13.61
CA GLY A 171 -11.70 -21.84 12.38
C GLY A 171 -10.84 -22.14 11.15
N ALA A 172 -9.56 -21.78 11.19
CA ALA A 172 -8.63 -22.02 10.10
C ALA A 172 -8.43 -23.52 9.77
N LEU A 173 -8.56 -24.42 10.74
CA LEU A 173 -8.55 -25.87 10.51
C LEU A 173 -9.81 -26.37 9.79
N LEU A 174 -10.98 -25.84 10.15
CA LEU A 174 -12.24 -26.20 9.51
C LEU A 174 -12.26 -25.74 8.06
N ASP A 175 -11.80 -24.51 7.78
CA ASP A 175 -11.72 -23.96 6.43
C ASP A 175 -10.74 -24.76 5.56
N ALA A 176 -9.57 -25.12 6.09
CA ALA A 176 -8.60 -25.96 5.40
C ALA A 176 -9.16 -27.37 5.10
N ALA A 177 -9.92 -27.95 6.02
CA ALA A 177 -10.56 -29.25 5.82
C ALA A 177 -11.70 -29.20 4.77
N GLN A 178 -12.44 -28.09 4.71
CA GLN A 178 -13.46 -27.87 3.69
C GLN A 178 -12.86 -27.69 2.30
N ALA A 179 -11.77 -26.92 2.18
CA ALA A 179 -11.05 -26.73 0.92
C ALA A 179 -10.52 -28.05 0.33
N GLN A 180 -10.12 -29.00 1.19
CA GLN A 180 -9.69 -30.34 0.78
C GLN A 180 -10.86 -31.28 0.39
N SER A 181 -12.08 -30.95 0.81
CA SER A 181 -13.28 -31.79 0.62
C SER A 181 -14.12 -31.41 -0.61
N GLN A 182 -13.86 -30.25 -1.23
CA GLN A 182 -14.52 -29.86 -2.49
C GLN A 182 -13.76 -30.44 -3.69
N PRO A 183 -14.37 -31.27 -4.56
CA PRO A 183 -13.73 -31.75 -5.78
C PRO A 183 -13.47 -30.56 -6.71
N GLN A 184 -12.25 -30.46 -7.26
CA GLN A 184 -11.94 -29.55 -8.37
C GLN A 184 -12.80 -29.95 -9.59
N GLU A 185 -13.94 -29.31 -9.79
CA GLU A 185 -14.69 -29.42 -11.04
C GLU A 185 -13.84 -28.79 -12.16
N SER A 186 -13.46 -29.65 -13.12
CA SER A 186 -12.66 -29.33 -14.31
C SER A 186 -13.52 -28.82 -15.46
#